data_AF-A0AAV2AFW0-F1
#
_entry.id   AF-A0AAV2AFW0-F1
#
_cell.length_a   1.000
_cell.length_b   1.000
_cell.length_c   1.000
_cell.angle_alpha   90.00
_cell.angle_beta   90.00
_cell.angle_gamma   90.00
#
_symmetry.space_group_name_H-M   'P 1'
#
loop_
_entity.id
_entity.type
_entity.pdbx_description
1 polymer ?
#
loop_
_entity_poly.entity_id
_entity_poly.type
_entity_poly.pdbx_seq_one_letter_code
_entity_poly.pdbx_strand_id
1 'polypeptide(L)'
;MEETKICISNGADLYGRDHNSQSSLHLAAKGPYLDLVKYVLKFNSCVNIQDDNGQTTLHAAVLKGRVITVEYFFTIYENGNWNQRCQWNDTSSCCS
;
A
#
# COMPACT_ATOMS: atom_id res chain seq x y z
N MET A 1 -1.12 -16.19 -2.21
CA MET A 1 -2.37 -15.45 -2.54
C MET A 1 -3.57 -16.05 -1.83
N GLU A 2 -3.71 -17.38 -1.80
CA GLU A 2 -4.82 -18.03 -1.08
C GLU A 2 -4.76 -17.75 0.43
N GLU A 3 -3.59 -17.88 1.06
CA GLU A 3 -3.41 -17.59 2.50
C GLU A 3 -3.74 -16.15 2.88
N THR A 4 -3.42 -15.20 2.00
CA THR A 4 -3.68 -13.77 2.20
C THR A 4 -5.17 -13.46 2.06
N LYS A 5 -5.86 -14.07 1.08
CA LYS A 5 -7.32 -13.98 0.95
C LYS A 5 -8.03 -14.61 2.15
N ILE A 6 -7.53 -15.75 2.64
CA ILE A 6 -8.07 -16.44 3.82
C ILE A 6 -7.89 -15.57 5.06
N CYS A 7 -6.73 -14.94 5.26
CA CYS A 7 -6.52 -14.00 6.38
C CYS A 7 -7.52 -12.83 6.33
N ILE A 8 -7.69 -12.20 5.16
CA ILE A 8 -8.63 -11.08 5.00
C ILE A 8 -10.07 -11.54 5.26
N SER A 9 -10.45 -12.73 4.77
CA SER A 9 -11.76 -13.32 5.02
C SER A 9 -11.99 -13.71 6.48
N ASN A 10 -10.93 -13.98 7.24
CA ASN A 10 -10.97 -14.28 8.67
C ASN A 10 -10.95 -13.01 9.55
N GLY A 11 -11.11 -11.82 8.95
CA GLY A 11 -11.14 -10.56 9.68
C GLY A 11 -9.76 -9.95 9.95
N ALA A 12 -8.72 -10.32 9.18
CA ALA A 12 -7.45 -9.61 9.25
C ALA A 12 -7.65 -8.15 8.85
N ASP A 13 -7.21 -7.25 9.74
CA ASP A 13 -7.31 -5.82 9.52
C ASP A 13 -6.34 -5.38 8.42
N LEU A 14 -6.88 -5.12 7.24
CA LEU A 14 -6.13 -4.61 6.09
C LEU A 14 -5.51 -3.23 6.35
N TYR A 15 -6.12 -2.45 7.23
CA TYR A 15 -5.68 -1.10 7.60
C TYR A 15 -4.75 -1.11 8.82
N GLY A 16 -4.57 -2.29 9.44
CA GLY A 16 -3.64 -2.50 10.53
C GLY A 16 -2.22 -2.11 10.14
N ARG A 17 -1.50 -1.52 11.09
CA ARG A 17 -0.08 -1.22 10.97
C ARG A 17 0.70 -2.19 11.85
N ASP A 18 1.80 -2.70 11.31
CA ASP A 18 2.77 -3.48 12.08
C ASP A 18 3.58 -2.56 13.02
N HIS A 19 4.42 -3.14 13.87
CA HIS A 19 5.31 -2.44 14.81
C HIS A 19 6.21 -1.38 14.16
N ASN A 20 6.43 -1.46 12.85
CA ASN A 20 7.22 -0.50 12.06
C ASN A 20 6.35 0.55 11.34
N SER A 21 5.09 0.73 11.76
CA SER A 21 4.06 1.50 11.05
C SER A 21 3.78 1.05 9.61
N GLN A 22 4.19 -0.18 9.25
CA GLN A 22 3.99 -0.70 7.91
C GLN A 22 2.56 -1.19 7.71
N SER A 23 1.90 -0.66 6.68
CA SER A 23 0.58 -1.13 6.27
C SER A 23 0.65 -2.46 5.53
N SER A 24 -0.47 -3.17 5.43
CA SER A 24 -0.61 -4.38 4.60
C SER A 24 -0.10 -4.18 3.17
N LEU A 25 -0.23 -2.97 2.61
CA LEU A 25 0.26 -2.65 1.28
C LEU A 25 1.79 -2.57 1.20
N HIS A 26 2.49 -2.11 2.25
CA HIS A 26 3.96 -2.19 2.32
C HIS A 26 4.44 -3.63 2.25
N LEU A 27 3.78 -4.52 3.00
CA LEU A 27 4.12 -5.94 3.03
C LEU A 27 3.84 -6.58 1.66
N ALA A 28 2.72 -6.24 1.02
CA ALA A 28 2.39 -6.69 -0.33
C ALA A 28 3.42 -6.22 -1.36
N ALA A 29 3.85 -4.95 -1.29
CA ALA A 29 4.81 -4.36 -2.22
C ALA A 29 6.25 -4.87 -2.06
N LYS A 30 6.61 -5.39 -0.87
CA LYS A 30 7.88 -6.12 -0.66
C LYS A 30 7.88 -7.48 -1.40
N GLY A 31 6.71 -8.09 -1.54
CA GLY A 31 6.52 -9.35 -2.24
C GLY A 31 6.56 -9.21 -3.77
N PRO A 32 6.76 -10.31 -4.51
CA PRO A 32 6.66 -10.34 -5.98
C PRO A 32 5.19 -10.39 -6.48
N TYR A 33 4.20 -10.34 -5.59
CA TYR A 33 2.81 -10.65 -5.91
C TYR A 33 2.03 -9.39 -6.31
N LEU A 34 2.09 -9.01 -7.58
CA LEU A 34 1.33 -7.87 -8.13
C LEU A 34 -0.17 -7.98 -7.86
N ASP A 35 -0.72 -9.19 -8.01
CA ASP A 35 -2.15 -9.42 -7.84
C ASP A 35 -2.60 -9.19 -6.38
N LEU A 36 -1.70 -9.39 -5.41
CA LEU A 36 -1.96 -9.04 -4.02
C LEU A 36 -2.02 -7.52 -3.85
N VAL A 37 -1.11 -6.77 -4.49
CA VAL A 37 -1.12 -5.30 -4.48
C VAL A 37 -2.42 -4.78 -5.09
N LYS A 38 -2.85 -5.31 -6.23
CA LYS A 38 -4.14 -4.98 -6.87
C LYS A 38 -5.33 -5.29 -5.97
N TYR A 39 -5.30 -6.44 -5.31
CA TYR A 39 -6.37 -6.86 -4.40
C TYR A 39 -6.49 -5.92 -3.20
N VAL A 40 -5.37 -5.58 -2.54
CA VAL A 40 -5.36 -4.66 -1.39
C VAL A 40 -5.78 -3.24 -1.80
N LEU A 41 -5.37 -2.77 -2.97
CA LEU A 41 -5.82 -1.48 -3.53
C LEU A 41 -7.32 -1.44 -3.80
N LYS A 42 -7.95 -2.58 -4.11
CA LYS A 42 -9.41 -2.69 -4.29
C LYS A 42 -10.18 -2.42 -2.99
N PHE A 43 -9.55 -2.57 -1.82
CA PHE A 43 -10.12 -2.24 -0.52
C PHE A 43 -9.82 -0.80 -0.09
N ASN A 44 -9.67 0.15 -1.02
CA ASN A 44 -9.40 1.57 -0.73
C ASN A 44 -8.20 1.81 0.22
N SER A 45 -7.18 0.95 0.15
CA SER A 45 -5.98 1.10 0.98
C SER A 45 -5.14 2.29 0.56
N CYS A 46 -4.68 3.07 1.53
CA CYS A 46 -3.83 4.23 1.31
C CYS A 46 -2.43 3.83 0.81
N VAL A 47 -2.10 4.26 -0.41
CA VAL A 47 -0.76 4.08 -1.01
C VAL A 47 0.30 4.99 -0.40
N ASN A 48 -0.11 6.15 0.12
CA ASN A 48 0.76 7.19 0.65
C ASN A 48 1.03 7.06 2.16
N ILE A 49 0.71 5.90 2.77
CA ILE A 49 1.12 5.65 4.16
C ILE A 49 2.66 5.63 4.18
N GLN A 50 3.23 6.28 5.19
CA GLN A 50 4.65 6.21 5.50
C GLN A 50 4.84 5.25 6.68
N ASP A 51 5.91 4.45 6.60
CA ASP A 51 6.41 3.67 7.73
C ASP A 51 7.22 4.56 8.70
N ASP A 52 7.73 3.98 9.78
CA ASP A 52 8.49 4.74 10.80
C ASP A 52 9.78 5.39 10.25
N ASN A 53 10.26 4.94 9.09
CA ASN A 53 11.42 5.52 8.42
C ASN A 53 11.02 6.58 7.38
N GLY A 54 9.74 6.97 7.32
CA GLY A 54 9.21 7.87 6.30
C GLY A 54 9.07 7.22 4.91
N GLN A 55 9.23 5.90 4.80
CA GLN A 55 9.17 5.21 3.51
C GLN A 55 7.72 4.93 3.14
N THR A 56 7.36 5.24 1.90
CA THR A 56 6.07 4.85 1.33
C THR A 56 6.11 3.45 0.72
N THR A 57 4.94 2.91 0.39
CA THR A 57 4.82 1.62 -0.31
C THR A 57 5.67 1.56 -1.59
N LEU A 58 5.77 2.68 -2.32
CA LEU A 58 6.60 2.76 -3.53
C LEU A 58 8.09 2.60 -3.21
N HIS A 59 8.57 3.24 -2.13
CA HIS A 59 9.96 3.07 -1.67
C HIS A 59 10.25 1.61 -1.34
N ALA A 60 9.33 0.92 -0.66
CA ALA A 60 9.48 -0.50 -0.35
C ALA A 60 9.57 -1.38 -1.63
N ALA A 61 8.77 -1.06 -2.66
CA ALA A 61 8.83 -1.76 -3.94
C ALA A 61 10.17 -1.53 -4.67
N VAL A 62 10.67 -0.29 -4.68
CA VAL A 62 11.95 0.08 -5.29
C VAL A 62 13.13 -0.57 -4.56
N LEU A 63 13.16 -0.53 -3.23
CA LEU A 63 14.21 -1.15 -2.41
C LEU A 63 14.30 -2.67 -2.62
N LYS A 64 13.18 -3.31 -2.94
CA LYS A 64 13.12 -4.74 -3.24
C LYS A 64 13.27 -5.06 -4.73
N GLY A 65 13.46 -4.05 -5.59
CA GLY A 65 13.62 -4.23 -7.03
C GLY A 65 12.37 -4.76 -7.74
N ARG A 66 11.18 -4.45 -7.22
CA ARG A 66 9.89 -4.93 -7.77
C ARG A 66 9.43 -4.03 -8.92
N VAL A 67 10.10 -4.14 -10.07
CA VAL A 67 9.84 -3.31 -11.27
C VAL A 67 8.37 -3.34 -11.68
N ILE A 68 7.75 -4.53 -11.74
CA ILE A 68 6.34 -4.70 -12.14
C ILE A 68 5.39 -3.96 -11.18
N THR A 69 5.66 -4.03 -9.88
CA THR A 69 4.86 -3.32 -8.86
C THR A 69 5.03 -1.81 -8.99
N VAL A 70 6.24 -1.34 -9.27
CA VAL A 70 6.54 0.08 -9.50
C VAL A 70 5.85 0.60 -10.76
N GLU A 71 5.95 -0.11 -11.89
CA GLU A 71 5.25 0.22 -13.14
C GLU A 71 3.73 0.28 -12.95
N TYR A 72 3.17 -0.66 -12.19
CA TYR A 72 1.76 -0.64 -11.85
C TYR A 72 1.40 0.58 -11.00
N PHE A 73 2.23 0.94 -10.01
CA PHE A 73 2.04 2.16 -9.24
C PHE A 73 2.05 3.40 -10.15
N PHE A 74 3.01 3.53 -11.06
CA PHE A 74 3.02 4.63 -12.05
C PHE A 74 1.74 4.67 -12.90
N THR A 75 1.28 3.52 -13.36
CA THR A 75 0.03 3.41 -14.13
C THR A 75 -1.16 3.92 -13.33
N ILE A 76 -1.30 3.56 -12.05
CA ILE A 76 -2.45 4.04 -11.25
C ILE A 76 -2.34 5.54 -10.90
N TYR A 77 -1.13 6.11 -10.84
CA TYR A 77 -0.91 7.55 -10.65
C TYR A 77 -1.36 8.33 -11.89
N GLU A 78 -0.98 7.89 -13.09
CA GLU A 78 -1.43 8.49 -14.36
C GLU A 78 -2.94 8.40 -14.54
N ASN A 79 -3.54 7.29 -14.10
CA ASN A 79 -4.99 7.09 -14.15
C ASN A 79 -5.77 7.78 -13.01
N GLY A 80 -5.10 8.54 -12.11
CA GLY A 80 -5.75 9.33 -11.06
C GLY A 80 -6.49 8.53 -9.98
N ASN A 81 -6.26 7.22 -9.88
CA ASN A 81 -7.03 6.31 -9.02
C ASN A 81 -6.36 6.05 -7.64
N TRP A 82 -5.34 6.84 -7.30
CA TRP A 82 -4.49 6.63 -6.12
C TRP A 82 -5.07 7.21 -4.82
N ASN A 83 -6.13 8.03 -4.88
CA ASN A 83 -6.56 8.90 -3.77
C ASN A 83 -8.00 8.68 -3.27
N GLN A 84 -8.58 7.49 -3.46
CA GLN A 84 -10.02 7.26 -3.20
C GLN A 84 -10.35 6.97 -1.72
N ARG A 85 -10.05 7.91 -0.82
CA ARG A 85 -10.37 7.94 0.63
C ARG A 85 -9.37 7.21 1.54
N CYS A 86 -8.27 7.90 1.83
CA CYS A 86 -7.73 7.77 3.19
C CYS A 86 -8.75 8.34 4.17
N GLN A 87 -9.16 7.56 5.18
CA GLN A 87 -9.94 8.09 6.31
C GLN A 87 -9.13 9.10 7.15
N TRP A 88 -7.84 9.26 6.89
CA TRP A 88 -7.03 10.38 7.34
C TRP A 88 -6.93 11.46 6.26
N ASN A 89 -7.89 12.38 6.31
CA ASN A 89 -7.84 13.67 5.62
C ASN A 89 -6.73 14.55 6.22
N ASP A 90 -5.47 14.31 5.87
CA ASP A 90 -4.44 15.34 6.02
C ASP A 90 -3.64 15.46 4.72
N THR A 91 -4.28 16.10 3.74
CA THR A 91 -3.61 16.64 2.55
C THR A 91 -2.91 17.98 2.80
N SER A 92 -2.91 18.57 4.00
CA SER A 92 -2.46 19.98 4.13
C SER A 92 -2.33 20.51 5.56
N SER A 93 -1.31 20.10 6.32
CA SER A 93 -0.99 20.78 7.59
C SER A 93 0.48 20.80 8.04
N CYS A 94 1.45 20.23 7.30
CA CYS A 94 2.89 20.31 7.67
C CYS A 94 3.71 21.38 6.90
N CYS A 95 3.07 22.43 6.38
CA CYS A 95 3.76 23.62 5.89
C CYS A 95 3.07 24.88 6.43
N SER A 96 3.34 25.23 7.69
CA SER A 96 3.27 26.58 8.28
C SER A 96 3.99 26.58 9.63
#